data_AF-A0A4R8ISI1-F1
#
_entry.id   AF-A0A4R8ISI1-F1
#
_cell.length_a   1.000
_cell.length_b   1.000
_cell.length_c   1.000
_cell.angle_alpha   90.00
_cell.angle_beta   90.00
_cell.angle_gamma   90.00
#
_symmetry.space_group_name_H-M   'P 1'
#
loop_
_entity.id
_entity.type
_entity.pdbx_description
1 polymer ?
#
loop_
_entity_poly.entity_id
_entity_poly.type
_entity_poly.pdbx_seq_one_letter_code
_entity_poly.pdbx_strand_id
1 'polypeptide(L)'
;MAEIIEFPDNFFGKHDRERVESFAGHEVAHGRATRWHWAKDDDDDDIFQLFAGGADEYLILSLSRDREQDAYCAHDGEGRHLVSGSLDHLMAEVDAYLTALHGEPPAS
;
A
#
# COMPACT_ATOMS: atom_id res chain seq x y z
N MET A 1 2.58 20.15 32.40
CA MET A 1 3.35 20.25 31.15
C MET A 1 3.04 18.98 30.39
N ALA A 2 2.40 19.08 29.22
CA ALA A 2 2.02 17.91 28.45
C ALA A 2 3.30 17.35 27.80
N GLU A 3 3.67 16.12 28.17
CA GLU A 3 4.66 15.34 27.41
C GLU A 3 4.07 15.16 26.00
N ILE A 4 4.63 15.90 25.05
CA ILE A 4 4.41 15.68 23.63
C ILE A 4 5.15 14.38 23.35
N ILE A 5 4.40 13.28 23.30
CA ILE A 5 4.92 12.00 22.85
C ILE A 5 5.27 12.24 21.38
N GLU A 6 6.56 12.43 21.08
CA GLU A 6 7.07 12.37 19.71
C GLU A 6 6.75 10.97 19.22
N PHE A 7 5.61 10.86 18.53
CA PHE A 7 5.25 9.63 17.83
C PHE A 7 6.40 9.34 16.86
N PRO A 8 6.84 8.08 16.74
CA PRO A 8 7.81 7.74 15.71
C PRO A 8 7.23 8.20 14.37
N ASP A 9 7.90 9.17 13.72
CA ASP A 9 7.52 9.84 12.46
C ASP A 9 7.36 8.90 11.25
N ASN A 10 7.53 7.61 11.50
CA ASN A 10 7.72 6.54 10.55
C ASN A 10 6.50 5.63 10.42
N PHE A 11 5.49 5.91 11.24
CA PHE A 11 4.23 5.21 11.21
C PHE A 11 3.42 5.69 10.00
N PHE A 12 2.77 4.78 9.29
CA PHE A 12 1.57 5.19 8.57
C PHE A 12 0.63 5.80 9.60
N GLY A 13 0.34 7.10 9.50
CA GLY A 13 -0.56 7.74 10.44
C GLY A 13 -1.85 6.94 10.56
N LYS A 14 -2.50 6.93 11.73
CA LYS A 14 -3.73 6.15 11.93
C LYS A 14 -4.74 6.38 10.77
N HIS A 15 -4.87 7.63 10.35
CA HIS A 15 -5.73 8.04 9.24
C HIS A 15 -5.25 7.51 7.88
N ASP A 16 -3.93 7.42 7.65
CA ASP A 16 -3.36 6.86 6.42
C ASP A 16 -3.55 5.34 6.37
N ARG A 17 -3.39 4.63 7.49
CA ARG A 17 -3.70 3.19 7.60
C ARG A 17 -5.15 2.93 7.27
N GLU A 18 -6.07 3.70 7.85
CA GLU A 18 -7.51 3.56 7.58
C GLU A 18 -7.84 3.79 6.10
N ARG A 19 -7.17 4.73 5.42
CA ARG A 19 -7.34 4.96 3.96
C ARG A 19 -6.81 3.78 3.14
N VAL A 20 -5.60 3.29 3.43
CA VAL A 20 -4.99 2.14 2.73
C VAL A 20 -5.79 0.86 2.93
N GLU A 21 -6.25 0.59 4.15
CA GLU A 21 -7.10 -0.56 4.48
C GLU A 21 -8.45 -0.49 3.75
N SER A 22 -9.06 0.71 3.72
CA SER A 22 -10.32 0.92 2.99
C SER A 22 -10.14 0.70 1.49
N PHE A 23 -9.04 1.20 0.92
CA PHE A 23 -8.67 0.98 -0.47
C PHE A 23 -8.47 -0.51 -0.77
N ALA A 24 -7.69 -1.22 0.04
CA ALA A 24 -7.50 -2.65 -0.16
C ALA A 24 -8.79 -3.45 0.01
N GLY A 25 -9.66 -3.05 0.94
CA GLY A 25 -11.00 -3.61 1.06
C GLY A 25 -11.84 -3.40 -0.22
N HIS A 26 -11.71 -2.24 -0.86
CA HIS A 26 -12.34 -1.96 -2.16
C HIS A 26 -11.79 -2.88 -3.26
N GLU A 27 -10.48 -3.03 -3.37
CA GLU A 27 -9.84 -3.91 -4.36
C GLU A 27 -10.19 -5.39 -4.16
N VAL A 28 -10.28 -5.84 -2.90
CA VAL A 28 -10.73 -7.21 -2.57
C VAL A 28 -12.20 -7.41 -2.95
N ALA A 29 -13.06 -6.42 -2.70
CA ALA A 29 -14.47 -6.49 -3.08
C ALA A 29 -14.67 -6.51 -4.60
N HIS A 30 -13.79 -5.86 -5.36
CA HIS A 30 -13.75 -5.91 -6.82
C HIS A 30 -13.18 -7.22 -7.38
N GLY A 31 -12.66 -8.10 -6.52
CA GLY A 31 -12.01 -9.35 -6.94
C GLY A 31 -10.63 -9.15 -7.56
N ARG A 32 -10.07 -7.94 -7.46
CA ARG A 32 -8.72 -7.60 -7.95
C ARG A 32 -7.63 -8.04 -6.98
N ALA A 33 -7.98 -8.12 -5.70
CA ALA A 33 -7.16 -8.67 -4.64
C ALA A 33 -7.93 -9.77 -3.87
N THR A 34 -7.20 -10.60 -3.15
CA THR A 34 -7.76 -11.70 -2.35
C THR A 34 -7.54 -11.44 -0.86
N ARG A 35 -6.41 -10.85 -0.50
CA ARG A 35 -6.05 -10.54 0.89
C ARG A 35 -5.13 -9.34 0.98
N TRP A 36 -5.18 -8.65 2.10
CA TRP A 36 -4.15 -7.70 2.51
C TRP A 36 -3.61 -8.03 3.90
N HIS A 37 -2.40 -7.55 4.18
CA HIS A 37 -1.73 -7.74 5.46
C HIS A 37 -0.75 -6.60 5.76
N TRP A 38 -0.68 -6.17 7.02
CA TRP A 38 0.39 -5.32 7.52
C TRP A 38 1.53 -6.18 8.04
N ALA A 39 2.68 -6.07 7.38
CA ALA A 39 3.95 -6.64 7.80
C ALA A 39 4.84 -5.54 8.40
N LYS A 40 5.96 -5.97 8.98
CA LYS A 40 7.07 -5.11 9.39
C LYS A 40 8.32 -5.53 8.64
N ASP A 41 9.15 -4.58 8.24
CA ASP A 41 10.47 -4.89 7.68
C ASP A 41 11.54 -5.06 8.76
N ASP A 42 12.79 -5.25 8.33
CA ASP A 42 13.96 -5.39 9.22
C ASP A 42 14.23 -4.15 10.09
N ASP A 43 13.76 -2.96 9.68
CA ASP A 43 13.83 -1.67 10.37
C ASP A 43 12.56 -1.36 11.22
N ASP A 44 11.68 -2.36 11.41
CA ASP A 44 10.39 -2.27 12.13
C ASP A 44 9.37 -1.35 11.45
N ASP A 45 9.61 -0.95 10.19
CA ASP A 45 8.73 -0.09 9.42
C ASP A 45 7.45 -0.81 8.97
N ASP A 46 6.31 -0.13 9.05
CA ASP A 46 5.04 -0.69 8.61
C ASP A 46 5.02 -0.85 7.08
N ILE A 47 4.97 -2.09 6.61
CA ILE A 47 4.76 -2.44 5.21
C ILE A 47 3.34 -2.97 5.03
N PHE A 48 2.59 -2.35 4.13
CA PHE A 48 1.33 -2.90 3.64
C PHE A 48 1.61 -3.90 2.52
N GLN A 49 0.97 -5.06 2.51
CA GLN A 49 1.11 -6.06 1.45
C GLN A 49 -0.27 -6.45 0.93
N LEU A 50 -0.44 -6.40 -0.39
CA LEU A 50 -1.65 -6.82 -1.09
C LEU A 50 -1.36 -8.09 -1.89
N PHE A 51 -2.18 -9.11 -1.69
CA PHE A 51 -2.08 -10.41 -2.34
C PHE A 51 -3.29 -10.64 -3.23
N ALA A 52 -3.07 -11.26 -4.40
CA ALA A 52 -4.12 -11.80 -5.27
C ALA A 52 -3.78 -13.22 -5.68
N GLY A 53 -4.80 -13.92 -6.15
CA GLY A 53 -4.70 -15.27 -6.63
C GLY A 53 -5.63 -16.16 -5.83
N GLY A 54 -6.38 -17.00 -6.53
CA GLY A 54 -7.35 -17.89 -5.89
C GLY A 54 -6.64 -19.03 -5.16
N ALA A 55 -6.15 -20.01 -5.93
CA ALA A 55 -5.45 -21.18 -5.38
C ALA A 55 -3.95 -20.94 -5.16
N ASP A 56 -3.34 -20.11 -6.00
CA ASP A 56 -1.94 -19.66 -5.88
C ASP A 56 -1.97 -18.16 -5.55
N GLU A 57 -1.99 -17.84 -4.25
CA GLU A 57 -1.83 -16.45 -3.78
C GLU A 57 -0.40 -15.97 -4.06
N TYR A 58 -0.29 -14.84 -4.75
CA TYR A 58 0.95 -14.13 -4.99
C TYR A 58 0.83 -12.68 -4.48
N LEU A 59 1.95 -12.13 -4.04
CA LEU A 59 2.04 -10.71 -3.70
C LEU A 59 1.85 -9.91 -5.00
N ILE A 60 0.88 -9.00 -5.02
CA ILE A 60 0.70 -8.08 -6.14
C ILE A 60 1.52 -6.82 -5.90
N LEU A 61 1.45 -6.29 -4.69
CA LEU A 61 2.11 -5.06 -4.34
C LEU A 61 2.41 -4.98 -2.85
N SER A 62 3.38 -4.17 -2.51
CA SER A 62 3.68 -3.77 -1.15
C SER A 62 3.89 -2.26 -1.04
N LEU A 63 3.29 -1.62 -0.05
CA LEU A 63 3.47 -0.21 0.26
C LEU A 63 4.34 -0.07 1.49
N SER A 64 5.24 0.89 1.44
CA SER A 64 6.17 1.24 2.52
C SER A 64 6.25 2.75 2.62
N ARG A 65 6.74 3.27 3.74
CA ARG A 65 7.00 4.70 3.90
C ARG A 65 8.51 4.93 3.97
N ASP A 66 9.04 5.68 3.02
CA ASP A 66 10.42 6.13 3.02
C ASP A 66 10.52 7.44 3.82
N ARG A 67 11.26 7.37 4.92
CA ARG A 67 11.46 8.46 5.88
C ARG A 67 12.48 9.48 5.39
N GLU A 68 13.50 9.04 4.65
CA GLU A 68 14.55 9.92 4.14
C GLU A 68 13.99 10.86 3.08
N GLN A 69 12.99 10.40 2.35
CA GLN A 69 12.33 11.16 1.28
C GLN A 69 10.96 11.75 1.71
N ASP A 70 10.50 11.46 2.93
CA ASP A 70 9.14 11.75 3.42
C ASP A 70 8.06 11.40 2.38
N ALA A 71 8.17 10.18 1.82
CA ALA A 71 7.37 9.73 0.70
C ALA A 71 6.86 8.30 0.93
N TYR A 72 5.69 8.00 0.40
CA TYR A 72 5.17 6.64 0.33
C TYR A 72 5.71 5.95 -0.93
N CYS A 73 6.18 4.72 -0.78
CA CYS A 73 6.75 3.93 -1.86
C CYS A 73 5.94 2.64 -2.06
N ALA A 74 5.50 2.43 -3.29
CA ALA A 74 4.89 1.18 -3.72
C ALA A 74 5.93 0.34 -4.46
N HIS A 75 5.97 -0.94 -4.13
CA HIS A 75 6.74 -1.96 -4.81
C HIS A 75 5.77 -3.01 -5.36
N ASP A 76 6.11 -3.59 -6.50
CA ASP A 76 5.39 -4.71 -7.10
C ASP A 76 5.65 -6.02 -6.34
N GLY A 77 4.92 -7.08 -6.66
CA GLY A 77 5.12 -8.45 -6.19
C GLY A 77 6.55 -8.99 -6.35
N GLU A 78 7.31 -8.51 -7.34
CA GLU A 78 8.73 -8.83 -7.49
C GLU A 78 9.67 -7.99 -6.61
N GLY A 79 9.14 -7.09 -5.77
CA GLY A 79 9.91 -6.12 -4.98
C GLY A 79 10.50 -4.97 -5.81
N ARG A 80 10.05 -4.80 -7.06
CA ARG A 80 10.47 -3.67 -7.90
C ARG A 80 9.72 -2.41 -7.51
N HIS A 81 10.44 -1.32 -7.38
CA HIS A 81 9.85 -0.01 -7.16
C HIS A 81 8.90 0.36 -8.31
N LEU A 82 7.63 0.62 -7.98
CA LEU A 82 6.61 1.08 -8.92
C LEU A 82 6.56 2.60 -8.91
N VAL A 83 6.30 3.19 -7.74
CA VAL A 83 6.14 4.64 -7.58
C VAL A 83 6.48 5.09 -6.16
N SER A 84 7.01 6.31 -6.05
CA SER A 84 7.19 7.05 -4.81
C SER A 84 6.47 8.38 -4.87
N GLY A 85 5.79 8.78 -3.80
CA GLY A 85 5.22 10.12 -3.70
C GLY A 85 4.29 10.29 -2.51
N SER A 86 3.29 11.17 -2.66
CA SER A 86 2.23 11.30 -1.67
C SER A 86 1.31 10.08 -1.66
N LEU A 87 0.61 9.86 -0.55
CA LEU A 87 -0.34 8.74 -0.42
C LEU A 87 -1.40 8.77 -1.53
N ASP A 88 -1.97 9.94 -1.83
CA ASP A 88 -2.97 10.10 -2.88
C ASP A 88 -2.40 9.78 -4.28
N HIS A 89 -1.15 10.18 -4.58
CA HIS A 89 -0.50 9.82 -5.83
C HIS A 89 -0.26 8.32 -5.92
N LEU A 90 0.24 7.73 -4.84
CA LEU A 90 0.52 6.30 -4.77
C LEU A 90 -0.76 5.47 -4.91
N MET A 91 -1.87 5.87 -4.27
CA MET A 91 -3.15 5.18 -4.41
C MET A 91 -3.68 5.25 -5.85
N ALA A 92 -3.56 6.41 -6.51
CA ALA A 92 -4.01 6.56 -7.90
C ALA A 92 -3.20 5.69 -8.87
N GLU A 93 -1.88 5.64 -8.71
CA GLU A 93 -1.01 4.82 -9.54
C GLU A 93 -1.21 3.32 -9.27
N VAL A 94 -1.45 2.93 -8.02
CA VAL A 94 -1.76 1.54 -7.65
C VAL A 94 -3.11 1.12 -8.23
N ASP A 95 -4.15 1.96 -8.16
CA ASP A 95 -5.44 1.68 -8.79
C ASP A 95 -5.29 1.51 -10.31
N ALA A 96 -4.54 2.40 -10.95
CA ALA A 96 -4.25 2.30 -12.38
C ALA A 96 -3.47 1.01 -12.72
N TYR A 97 -2.51 0.64 -11.88
CA TYR A 97 -1.73 -0.60 -12.04
C TYR A 97 -2.61 -1.85 -11.92
N LEU A 98 -3.45 -1.93 -10.88
CA LEU A 98 -4.38 -3.04 -10.67
C LEU A 98 -5.41 -3.12 -11.81
N THR A 99 -5.95 -1.99 -12.23
CA THR A 99 -6.87 -1.87 -13.37
C THR A 99 -6.22 -2.38 -14.67
N ALA A 100 -4.97 -1.98 -14.93
CA ALA A 100 -4.22 -2.46 -16.10
C ALA A 100 -3.89 -3.96 -16.03
N LEU A 101 -3.55 -4.47 -14.85
CA LEU A 101 -3.24 -5.90 -14.62
C LEU A 101 -4.47 -6.78 -14.86
N HIS A 102 -5.66 -6.32 -14.45
CA HIS A 102 -6.94 -7.02 -14.63
C HIS A 102 -7.60 -6.75 -16.00
N GLY A 103 -7.00 -5.91 -16.85
CA GLY A 103 -7.48 -5.63 -18.20
C GLY A 103 -8.76 -4.80 -18.26
N GLU A 104 -9.10 -4.10 -17.17
CA GLU A 104 -10.22 -3.17 -17.15
C GLU A 104 -9.76 -1.82 -17.72
N PRO A 105 -10.56 -1.11 -18.54
CA PRO A 105 -10.25 0.26 -18.89
C PRO A 105 -10.38 1.15 -17.64
N PRO A 106 -9.50 2.16 -17.43
CA PRO A 106 -9.64 3.09 -16.33
C PRO A 106 -11.01 3.76 -16.40
N ALA A 107 -11.75 3.73 -15.29
CA ALA A 107 -13.02 4.42 -15.19
C ALA A 107 -12.76 5.93 -15.41
N SER A 108 -13.17 6.42 -16.59
CA SER A 108 -13.10 7.83 -16.99
C SER A 108 -14.13 8.69 -16.27
#